data_AF-A0A3R6FLN7-F1
#
_entry.id   AF-A0A3R6FLN7-F1
#
_cell.length_a   1.000
_cell.length_b   1.000
_cell.length_c   1.000
_cell.angle_alpha   90.00
_cell.angle_beta   90.00
_cell.angle_gamma   90.00
#
_symmetry.space_group_name_H-M   'P 1'
#
loop_
_entity.id
_entity.type
_entity.pdbx_description
1 polymer ?
#
loop_
_entity_poly.entity_id
_entity_poly.type
_entity_poly.pdbx_seq_one_letter_code
_entity_poly.pdbx_strand_id
1 'polypeptide(L)'
;MRKYITKASERIGVESTSRDGKRAQVVSYSTCENFIIRFCDGKEMKLKNWRYFIEGNFNYEKHFKAPRNREERIGEKKVMNNGLTAEVIEYRGSHDMDILFEDGGKRTGVSWRDFCIGSIAHPTISGGNVSQNELVLRFYLESLGFVRIPQRSKRSDRVGLEGKELDLYNDKLKIAIEYDGEYSHTKNKDDEGKNKIVEKLGIKLYRFREPGCSGVSGRNYILEDSRFMSASLECCLKSFVRDVLKKDDKFINFEKDKRTIKGICIK
;
A
#
# COMPACT_ATOMS: atom_id res chain seq x y z
N MET A 1 2.00 -49.89 31.00
CA MET A 1 3.31 -50.14 30.35
C MET A 1 3.14 -49.98 28.84
N ARG A 2 3.64 -48.89 28.22
CA ARG A 2 3.56 -48.71 26.76
C ARG A 2 4.63 -49.61 26.12
N LYS A 3 4.20 -50.67 25.43
CA LYS A 3 5.10 -51.55 24.65
C LYS A 3 5.63 -50.76 23.47
N TYR A 4 6.91 -50.38 23.50
CA TYR A 4 7.56 -49.79 22.34
C TYR A 4 7.89 -50.92 21.35
N ILE A 5 7.25 -50.87 20.19
CA ILE A 5 7.46 -51.79 19.07
C ILE A 5 8.87 -51.55 18.50
N THR A 6 9.74 -52.56 18.58
CA THR A 6 11.19 -52.43 18.32
C THR A 6 11.62 -52.92 16.93
N LYS A 7 10.80 -53.65 16.16
CA LYS A 7 11.16 -54.07 14.80
C LYS A 7 10.50 -53.21 13.72
N ALA A 8 11.25 -52.88 12.67
CA ALA A 8 10.78 -52.08 11.52
C ALA A 8 9.55 -52.71 10.82
N SER A 9 9.49 -54.04 10.72
CA SER A 9 8.36 -54.78 10.14
C SER A 9 7.07 -54.64 10.94
N GLU A 10 7.17 -54.44 12.26
CA GLU A 10 6.02 -54.31 13.15
C GLU A 10 5.42 -52.89 13.14
N ARG A 11 6.07 -51.93 12.45
CA ARG A 11 5.60 -50.54 12.34
C ARG A 11 4.78 -50.28 11.08
N ILE A 12 4.90 -51.14 10.07
CA ILE A 12 4.02 -51.08 8.89
C ILE A 12 2.59 -51.41 9.32
N GLY A 13 1.63 -50.64 8.83
CA GLY A 13 0.21 -50.77 9.18
C GLY A 13 -0.19 -50.10 10.49
N VAL A 14 0.75 -49.56 11.29
CA VAL A 14 0.40 -48.80 12.50
C VAL A 14 -0.36 -47.55 12.09
N GLU A 15 -1.49 -47.30 12.78
CA GLU A 15 -2.36 -46.16 12.52
C GLU A 15 -2.20 -45.04 13.57
N SER A 16 -2.49 -43.82 13.14
CA SER A 16 -2.65 -42.66 14.02
C SER A 16 -3.60 -41.63 13.40
N THR A 17 -4.12 -40.73 14.23
CA THR A 17 -5.00 -39.63 13.82
C THR A 17 -4.24 -38.31 13.94
N SER A 18 -4.24 -37.51 12.88
CA SER A 18 -3.64 -36.18 12.85
C SER A 18 -4.37 -35.19 13.77
N ARG A 19 -3.76 -34.03 14.04
CA ARG A 19 -4.39 -32.94 14.82
C ARG A 19 -5.69 -32.41 14.21
N ASP A 20 -5.82 -32.51 12.89
CA ASP A 20 -7.02 -32.14 12.12
C ASP A 20 -7.97 -33.34 11.88
N GLY A 21 -7.83 -34.42 12.64
CA GLY A 21 -8.80 -35.51 12.72
C GLY A 21 -8.74 -36.51 11.57
N LYS A 22 -7.72 -36.48 10.71
CA LYS A 22 -7.56 -37.41 9.59
C LYS A 22 -6.74 -38.63 10.01
N ARG A 23 -7.26 -39.83 9.73
CA ARG A 23 -6.57 -41.10 10.00
C ARG A 23 -5.52 -41.39 8.92
N ALA A 24 -4.39 -41.92 9.34
CA ALA A 24 -3.33 -42.39 8.45
C ALA A 24 -2.66 -43.66 8.99
N GLN A 25 -2.14 -44.49 8.08
CA GLN A 25 -1.40 -45.71 8.38
C GLN A 25 0.02 -45.65 7.83
N VAL A 26 0.99 -46.27 8.51
CA VAL A 26 2.35 -46.39 7.98
C VAL A 26 2.38 -47.39 6.82
N VAL A 27 2.85 -46.96 5.64
CA VAL A 27 2.94 -47.82 4.43
C VAL A 27 4.36 -48.17 4.04
N SER A 28 5.34 -47.40 4.52
CA SER A 28 6.76 -47.70 4.34
C SER A 28 7.54 -47.18 5.54
N TYR A 29 8.53 -47.95 6.01
CA TYR A 29 9.31 -47.60 7.18
C TYR A 29 10.77 -48.01 6.97
N SER A 30 11.67 -47.03 6.91
CA SER A 30 13.11 -47.27 6.88
C SER A 30 13.74 -46.97 8.25
N THR A 31 13.44 -45.81 8.84
CA THR A 31 13.93 -45.40 10.16
C THR A 31 12.87 -44.58 10.90
N CYS A 32 13.12 -44.26 12.18
CA CYS A 32 12.22 -43.38 12.97
C CYS A 32 12.19 -41.94 12.43
N GLU A 33 13.08 -41.61 11.51
CA GLU A 33 13.21 -40.32 10.83
C GLU A 33 12.93 -40.42 9.32
N ASN A 34 12.53 -41.61 8.83
CA ASN A 34 12.27 -41.84 7.42
C ASN A 34 11.21 -42.93 7.25
N PHE A 35 9.96 -42.51 7.19
CA PHE A 35 8.82 -43.39 6.93
C PHE A 35 7.71 -42.61 6.22
N ILE A 36 6.81 -43.33 5.56
CA ILE A 36 5.69 -42.78 4.79
C ILE A 36 4.40 -43.27 5.43
N ILE A 37 3.46 -42.35 5.61
CA ILE A 37 2.10 -42.63 6.03
C ILE A 37 1.15 -42.39 4.86
N ARG A 38 0.06 -43.17 4.79
CA ARG A 38 -1.02 -42.99 3.82
C ARG A 38 -2.31 -42.70 4.55
N PHE A 39 -3.00 -41.65 4.13
CA PHE A 39 -4.32 -41.26 4.64
C PHE A 39 -5.43 -42.09 4.00
N CYS A 40 -6.63 -42.08 4.59
CA CYS A 40 -7.79 -42.85 4.08
C CYS A 40 -8.20 -42.48 2.64
N ASP A 41 -7.86 -41.28 2.17
CA ASP A 41 -8.09 -40.82 0.81
C ASP A 41 -6.98 -41.24 -0.19
N GLY A 42 -6.01 -42.04 0.26
CA GLY A 42 -4.91 -42.55 -0.54
C GLY A 42 -3.69 -41.61 -0.62
N LYS A 43 -3.75 -40.39 -0.10
CA LYS A 43 -2.60 -39.46 -0.13
C LYS A 43 -1.50 -39.91 0.81
N GLU A 44 -0.25 -39.70 0.41
CA GLU A 44 0.94 -40.11 1.16
C GLU A 44 1.75 -38.92 1.67
N MET A 45 2.24 -39.02 2.90
CA MET A 45 3.06 -38.01 3.57
C MET A 45 4.32 -38.67 4.15
N LYS A 46 5.49 -38.11 3.85
CA LYS A 46 6.74 -38.51 4.50
C LYS A 46 6.86 -37.84 5.87
N LEU A 47 7.13 -38.63 6.91
CA LEU A 47 7.42 -38.14 8.25
C LEU A 47 8.86 -38.45 8.67
N LYS A 48 9.37 -37.56 9.53
CA LYS A 48 10.74 -37.62 10.06
C LYS A 48 10.82 -37.76 11.58
N ASN A 49 9.70 -38.09 12.22
CA ASN A 49 9.66 -38.25 13.66
C ASN A 49 8.57 -39.25 14.05
N TRP A 50 8.99 -40.45 14.45
CA TRP A 50 8.09 -41.53 14.88
C TRP A 50 7.18 -41.12 16.04
N ARG A 51 7.72 -40.39 17.02
CA ARG A 51 6.96 -39.93 18.18
C ARG A 51 5.86 -38.95 17.75
N TYR A 52 6.14 -38.07 16.78
CA TYR A 52 5.13 -37.16 16.24
C TYR A 52 3.97 -37.90 15.61
N PHE A 53 4.24 -38.99 14.89
CA PHE A 53 3.18 -39.82 14.32
C PHE A 53 2.33 -40.47 15.42
N ILE A 54 2.95 -41.15 16.39
CA ILE A 54 2.22 -41.86 17.45
C ILE A 54 1.41 -40.92 18.35
N GLU A 55 1.88 -39.70 18.58
CA GLU A 55 1.16 -38.69 19.37
C GLU A 55 0.14 -37.89 18.55
N GLY A 56 -0.02 -38.16 17.26
CA GLY A 56 -0.97 -37.43 16.39
C GLY A 56 -0.50 -36.01 16.03
N ASN A 57 0.77 -35.68 16.25
CA ASN A 57 1.36 -34.35 16.07
C ASN A 57 1.72 -34.00 14.61
N PHE A 58 0.80 -34.27 13.69
CA PHE A 58 0.90 -33.94 12.26
C PHE A 58 -0.45 -33.38 11.76
N ASN A 59 -0.48 -32.76 10.59
CA ASN A 59 -1.70 -32.14 10.02
C ASN A 59 -1.82 -32.51 8.54
N TYR A 60 -2.95 -33.10 8.17
CA TYR A 60 -3.31 -33.39 6.78
C TYR A 60 -3.54 -32.09 5.99
N GLU A 61 -4.40 -31.20 6.49
CA GLU A 61 -4.81 -29.96 5.82
C GLU A 61 -3.63 -29.00 5.65
N LYS A 62 -2.67 -29.00 6.58
CA LYS A 62 -1.46 -28.18 6.43
C LYS A 62 -0.53 -28.75 5.36
N HIS A 63 -0.44 -30.07 5.24
CA HIS A 63 0.49 -30.74 4.32
C HIS A 63 -0.05 -30.79 2.89
N PHE A 64 -1.35 -31.06 2.75
CA PHE A 64 -2.04 -31.13 1.46
C PHE A 64 -2.89 -29.90 1.18
N LYS A 65 -2.69 -28.79 1.92
CA LYS A 65 -3.27 -27.51 1.55
C LYS A 65 -2.90 -27.28 0.10
N ALA A 66 -3.90 -27.10 -0.77
CA ALA A 66 -3.63 -26.61 -2.10
C ALA A 66 -2.76 -25.35 -1.94
N PRO A 67 -1.63 -25.21 -2.65
CA PRO A 67 -1.05 -23.89 -2.79
C PRO A 67 -2.17 -23.01 -3.33
N ARG A 68 -2.65 -22.03 -2.53
CA ARG A 68 -3.81 -21.17 -2.87
C ARG A 68 -3.78 -20.90 -4.37
N ASN A 69 -4.71 -21.48 -5.12
CA ASN A 69 -4.51 -21.76 -6.53
C ASN A 69 -4.21 -20.46 -7.26
N ARG A 70 -3.32 -20.51 -8.26
CA ARG A 70 -2.99 -19.35 -9.11
C ARG A 70 -4.26 -18.68 -9.64
N GLU A 71 -5.24 -19.48 -10.03
CA GLU A 71 -6.53 -19.05 -10.57
C GLU A 71 -7.40 -18.33 -9.54
N GLU A 72 -7.36 -18.72 -8.26
CA GLU A 72 -8.13 -18.06 -7.19
C GLU A 72 -7.60 -16.66 -6.87
N ARG A 73 -6.29 -16.43 -7.10
CA ARG A 73 -5.64 -15.16 -6.77
C ARG A 73 -5.80 -14.11 -7.85
N ILE A 74 -5.92 -14.53 -9.12
CA ILE A 74 -6.17 -13.61 -10.23
C ILE A 74 -7.58 -13.03 -10.05
N GLY A 75 -7.69 -11.70 -10.12
CA GLY A 75 -8.92 -10.96 -9.85
C GLY A 75 -9.10 -10.53 -8.38
N GLU A 76 -8.23 -10.95 -7.45
CA GLU A 76 -8.30 -10.46 -6.08
C GLU A 76 -8.04 -8.95 -6.03
N LYS A 77 -8.90 -8.23 -5.30
CA LYS A 77 -8.85 -6.77 -5.16
C LYS A 77 -8.51 -6.35 -3.74
N LYS A 78 -7.68 -5.33 -3.61
CA LYS A 78 -7.31 -4.76 -2.31
C LYS A 78 -7.04 -3.27 -2.44
N VAL A 79 -7.51 -2.50 -1.46
CA VAL A 79 -7.16 -1.07 -1.32
C VAL A 79 -5.73 -0.98 -0.78
N MET A 80 -4.86 -0.29 -1.50
CA MET A 80 -3.48 -0.01 -1.08
C MET A 80 -3.45 1.19 -0.14
N ASN A 81 -2.33 1.40 0.56
CA ASN A 81 -2.15 2.49 1.54
C ASN A 81 -2.24 3.90 0.92
N ASN A 82 -2.20 4.00 -0.42
CA ASN A 82 -2.44 5.23 -1.17
C ASN A 82 -3.92 5.45 -1.52
N GLY A 83 -4.84 4.63 -1.00
CA GLY A 83 -6.28 4.74 -1.24
C GLY A 83 -6.78 4.10 -2.54
N LEU A 84 -5.89 3.68 -3.44
CA LEU A 84 -6.28 3.07 -4.71
C LEU A 84 -6.53 1.57 -4.55
N THR A 85 -7.62 1.08 -5.14
CA THR A 85 -7.84 -0.36 -5.31
C THR A 85 -6.87 -0.90 -6.35
N ALA A 86 -6.21 -2.02 -6.06
CA ALA A 86 -5.45 -2.79 -7.04
C ALA A 86 -5.98 -4.21 -7.15
N GLU A 87 -5.97 -4.73 -8.37
CA GLU A 87 -6.40 -6.07 -8.76
C GLU A 87 -5.20 -6.92 -9.18
N VAL A 88 -5.10 -8.16 -8.72
CA VAL A 88 -4.08 -9.10 -9.20
C VAL A 88 -4.44 -9.55 -10.61
N ILE A 89 -3.62 -9.20 -11.60
CA ILE A 89 -3.86 -9.55 -13.02
C ILE A 89 -3.02 -10.73 -13.48
N GLU A 90 -1.93 -11.03 -12.78
CA GLU A 90 -1.11 -12.20 -13.04
C GLU A 90 -0.45 -12.68 -11.76
N TYR A 91 -0.42 -13.99 -11.51
CA TYR A 91 0.22 -14.55 -10.33
C TYR A 91 1.20 -15.65 -10.76
N ARG A 92 2.50 -15.42 -10.59
CA ARG A 92 3.56 -16.40 -10.90
C ARG A 92 4.13 -17.04 -9.63
N GLY A 93 3.99 -16.37 -8.49
CA GLY A 93 4.35 -16.88 -7.17
C GLY A 93 4.13 -15.85 -6.06
N SER A 94 4.38 -16.22 -4.80
CA SER A 94 4.12 -15.33 -3.67
C SER A 94 5.04 -14.12 -3.61
N HIS A 95 6.10 -14.12 -4.40
CA HIS A 95 7.09 -13.06 -4.53
C HIS A 95 7.11 -12.46 -5.95
N ASP A 96 6.24 -12.93 -6.84
CA ASP A 96 6.19 -12.47 -8.23
C ASP A 96 4.76 -12.52 -8.76
N MET A 97 4.14 -11.35 -8.81
CA MET A 97 2.83 -11.15 -9.39
C MET A 97 2.72 -9.76 -10.00
N ASP A 98 1.73 -9.58 -10.86
CA ASP A 98 1.38 -8.30 -11.46
C ASP A 98 0.04 -7.83 -10.89
N ILE A 99 -0.03 -6.54 -10.60
CA ILE A 99 -1.27 -5.88 -10.19
C ILE A 99 -1.60 -4.70 -11.10
N LEU A 100 -2.89 -4.42 -11.23
CA LEU A 100 -3.45 -3.27 -11.93
C LEU A 100 -4.25 -2.43 -10.94
N PHE A 101 -3.83 -1.18 -10.75
CA PHE A 101 -4.58 -0.19 -10.01
C PHE A 101 -5.84 0.24 -10.78
N GLU A 102 -6.89 0.63 -10.06
CA GLU A 102 -8.19 1.05 -10.62
C GLU A 102 -8.09 2.29 -11.53
N ASP A 103 -7.01 3.05 -11.42
CA ASP A 103 -6.71 4.18 -12.30
C ASP A 103 -5.95 3.81 -13.58
N GLY A 104 -5.57 2.53 -13.73
CA GLY A 104 -4.85 1.97 -14.87
C GLY A 104 -3.36 1.76 -14.64
N GLY A 105 -2.80 2.16 -13.49
CA GLY A 105 -1.39 1.92 -13.19
C GLY A 105 -1.05 0.43 -13.05
N LYS A 106 0.03 -0.05 -13.69
CA LYS A 106 0.48 -1.45 -13.56
C LYS A 106 1.78 -1.56 -12.75
N ARG A 107 1.84 -2.48 -11.80
CA ARG A 107 3.07 -2.89 -11.10
C ARG A 107 3.33 -4.37 -11.33
N THR A 108 4.59 -4.71 -11.59
CA THR A 108 5.04 -6.08 -11.85
C THR A 108 6.03 -6.55 -10.80
N GLY A 109 6.12 -7.85 -10.56
CA GLY A 109 7.07 -8.43 -9.61
C GLY A 109 6.80 -8.05 -8.15
N VAL A 110 5.53 -7.83 -7.80
CA VAL A 110 5.16 -7.48 -6.42
C VAL A 110 5.01 -8.73 -5.56
N SER A 111 5.13 -8.59 -4.24
CA SER A 111 4.92 -9.72 -3.32
C SER A 111 3.46 -9.80 -2.85
N TRP A 112 2.99 -11.02 -2.65
CA TRP A 112 1.67 -11.29 -2.07
C TRP A 112 1.50 -10.66 -0.69
N ARG A 113 2.56 -10.68 0.12
CA ARG A 113 2.56 -10.09 1.45
C ARG A 113 2.26 -8.61 1.37
N ASP A 114 2.98 -7.88 0.51
CA ASP A 114 2.84 -6.43 0.37
C ASP A 114 1.45 -6.06 -0.13
N PHE A 115 0.90 -6.83 -1.07
CA PHE A 115 -0.49 -6.69 -1.52
C PHE A 115 -1.48 -6.87 -0.37
N CYS A 116 -1.37 -7.94 0.41
CA CYS A 116 -2.28 -8.20 1.53
C CYS A 116 -2.28 -7.09 2.58
N ILE A 117 -1.11 -6.49 2.85
CA ILE A 117 -0.97 -5.39 3.81
C ILE A 117 -1.18 -4.01 3.18
N GLY A 118 -1.51 -3.93 1.88
CA GLY A 118 -1.74 -2.67 1.17
C GLY A 118 -0.47 -1.87 0.85
N SER A 119 0.73 -2.41 1.04
CA SER A 119 2.01 -1.69 0.96
C SER A 119 2.63 -1.67 -0.45
N ILE A 120 1.80 -1.63 -1.51
CA ILE A 120 2.31 -1.52 -2.88
C ILE A 120 2.13 -0.09 -3.39
N ALA A 121 3.23 0.57 -3.69
CA ALA A 121 3.24 1.92 -4.24
C ALA A 121 2.76 1.93 -5.70
N HIS A 122 2.05 2.98 -6.08
CA HIS A 122 1.66 3.23 -7.48
C HIS A 122 2.92 3.40 -8.38
N PRO A 123 2.92 2.93 -9.65
CA PRO A 123 4.10 2.95 -10.53
C PRO A 123 4.64 4.35 -10.85
N THR A 124 3.81 5.38 -10.82
CA THR A 124 4.26 6.76 -11.05
C THR A 124 4.85 7.46 -9.84
N ILE A 125 4.85 6.78 -8.70
CA ILE A 125 5.68 7.18 -7.55
C ILE A 125 7.04 6.50 -7.75
N SER A 126 7.77 6.91 -8.79
CA SER A 126 9.18 6.58 -8.97
C SER A 126 10.01 7.74 -8.42
N GLY A 127 10.56 7.58 -7.22
CA GLY A 127 11.67 8.42 -6.74
C GLY A 127 11.34 9.85 -6.29
N GLY A 128 10.07 10.21 -6.09
CA GLY A 128 9.66 11.44 -5.42
C GLY A 128 8.27 11.27 -4.79
N ASN A 129 8.12 11.70 -3.54
CA ASN A 129 6.87 11.60 -2.75
C ASN A 129 5.81 12.63 -3.21
N VAL A 130 5.41 12.62 -4.48
CA VAL A 130 4.37 13.54 -4.98
C VAL A 130 3.02 12.83 -4.99
N SER A 131 2.04 13.36 -4.27
CA SER A 131 0.68 12.80 -4.23
C SER A 131 -0.04 13.02 -5.57
N GLN A 132 -0.92 12.09 -5.98
CA GLN A 132 -1.78 12.31 -7.15
C GLN A 132 -2.64 13.58 -6.99
N ASN A 133 -3.08 13.87 -5.77
CA ASN A 133 -3.87 15.07 -5.49
C ASN A 133 -3.00 16.34 -5.43
N GLU A 134 -1.69 16.24 -5.14
CA GLU A 134 -0.74 17.35 -5.35
C GLU A 134 -0.65 17.71 -6.84
N LEU A 135 -0.62 16.71 -7.73
CA LEU A 135 -0.63 16.93 -9.18
C LEU A 135 -1.95 17.55 -9.67
N VAL A 136 -3.08 17.20 -9.05
CA VAL A 136 -4.38 17.86 -9.32
C VAL A 136 -4.30 19.35 -8.98
N LEU A 137 -3.83 19.70 -7.78
CA LEU A 137 -3.64 21.11 -7.39
C LEU A 137 -2.72 21.83 -8.37
N ARG A 138 -1.60 21.21 -8.75
CA ARG A 138 -0.65 21.78 -9.70
C ARG A 138 -1.30 22.05 -11.06
N PHE A 139 -2.05 21.08 -11.60
CA PHE A 139 -2.70 21.20 -12.90
C PHE A 139 -3.54 22.48 -13.01
N TYR A 140 -4.33 22.79 -11.98
CA TYR A 140 -5.18 23.98 -11.97
C TYR A 140 -4.41 25.27 -11.63
N LEU A 141 -3.46 25.21 -10.70
CA LEU A 141 -2.84 26.41 -10.14
C LEU A 141 -1.58 26.86 -10.90
N GLU A 142 -0.99 26.01 -11.75
CA GLU A 142 0.22 26.36 -12.50
C GLU A 142 -0.02 27.53 -13.46
N SER A 143 -1.18 27.55 -14.13
CA SER A 143 -1.60 28.67 -14.98
C SER A 143 -1.81 29.98 -14.20
N LEU A 144 -2.02 29.89 -12.88
CA LEU A 144 -2.15 31.03 -11.97
C LEU A 144 -0.80 31.46 -11.37
N GLY A 145 0.30 30.87 -11.84
CA GLY A 145 1.67 31.22 -11.43
C GLY A 145 2.18 30.46 -10.21
N PHE A 146 1.48 29.41 -9.77
CA PHE A 146 1.97 28.51 -8.74
C PHE A 146 2.91 27.47 -9.32
N VAL A 147 4.00 27.19 -8.62
CA VAL A 147 5.06 26.35 -9.14
C VAL A 147 5.78 25.66 -8.00
N ARG A 148 6.20 24.42 -8.24
CA ARG A 148 6.86 23.61 -7.22
C ARG A 148 8.23 24.19 -6.84
N ILE A 149 8.57 24.06 -5.56
CA ILE A 149 9.92 24.29 -5.04
C ILE A 149 10.45 22.96 -4.51
N PRO A 150 11.32 22.27 -5.26
CA PRO A 150 11.91 21.02 -4.79
C PRO A 150 12.85 21.23 -3.60
N GLN A 151 12.98 20.19 -2.77
CA GLN A 151 13.91 20.17 -1.64
C GLN A 151 15.36 20.39 -2.11
N ARG A 152 16.14 21.14 -1.33
CA ARG A 152 17.57 21.45 -1.60
C ARG A 152 17.82 21.97 -3.02
N SER A 153 16.87 22.69 -3.59
CA SER A 153 16.99 23.28 -4.92
C SER A 153 17.49 24.72 -4.86
N LYS A 154 18.14 25.18 -5.93
CA LYS A 154 18.50 26.60 -6.13
C LYS A 154 17.30 27.55 -5.97
N ARG A 155 16.08 27.06 -6.14
CA ARG A 155 14.85 27.84 -5.96
C ARG A 155 14.51 27.99 -4.49
N SER A 156 14.65 26.92 -3.71
CA SER A 156 14.52 26.95 -2.24
C SER A 156 15.49 27.96 -1.64
N ASP A 157 16.76 27.92 -2.06
CA ASP A 157 17.80 28.84 -1.57
C ASP A 157 17.46 30.30 -1.90
N ARG A 158 17.01 30.58 -3.13
CA ARG A 158 16.62 31.93 -3.57
C ARG A 158 15.43 32.52 -2.79
N VAL A 159 14.49 31.67 -2.36
CA VAL A 159 13.34 32.11 -1.55
C VAL A 159 13.73 32.23 -0.07
N GLY A 160 14.85 31.64 0.35
CA GLY A 160 15.28 31.62 1.75
C GLY A 160 14.66 30.49 2.56
N LEU A 161 14.25 29.41 1.90
CA LEU A 161 13.58 28.25 2.54
C LEU A 161 14.56 27.26 3.20
N GLU A 162 15.86 27.57 3.25
CA GLU A 162 16.89 26.75 3.91
C GLU A 162 16.90 25.29 3.41
N GLY A 163 16.68 25.10 2.11
CA GLY A 163 16.62 23.79 1.47
C GLY A 163 15.32 23.03 1.71
N LYS A 164 14.31 23.60 2.39
CA LYS A 164 12.95 23.04 2.49
C LYS A 164 12.23 23.13 1.14
N GLU A 165 11.35 22.17 0.90
CA GLU A 165 10.46 22.14 -0.25
C GLU A 165 9.12 22.83 0.03
N LEU A 166 8.46 23.27 -1.04
CA LEU A 166 7.06 23.65 -1.07
C LEU A 166 6.38 22.98 -2.28
N ASP A 167 5.23 22.35 -2.07
CA ASP A 167 4.51 21.66 -3.15
C ASP A 167 4.14 22.64 -4.26
N LEU A 168 3.58 23.80 -3.88
CA LEU A 168 3.26 24.89 -4.79
C LEU A 168 3.53 26.24 -4.13
N TYR A 169 4.21 27.13 -4.87
CA TYR A 169 4.51 28.49 -4.41
C TYR A 169 4.25 29.53 -5.50
N ASN A 170 3.65 30.65 -5.11
CA ASN A 170 3.50 31.83 -5.94
C ASN A 170 4.26 33.01 -5.30
N ASP A 171 5.38 33.39 -5.92
CA ASP A 171 6.28 34.41 -5.40
C ASP A 171 5.65 35.81 -5.38
N LYS A 172 4.83 36.14 -6.39
CA LYS A 172 4.16 37.44 -6.49
C LYS A 172 3.12 37.63 -5.38
N LEU A 173 2.37 36.57 -5.09
CA LEU A 173 1.33 36.60 -4.07
C LEU A 173 1.87 36.33 -2.66
N LYS A 174 3.09 35.82 -2.54
CA LYS A 174 3.66 35.26 -1.31
C LYS A 174 2.72 34.24 -0.67
N ILE A 175 2.19 33.33 -1.49
CA ILE A 175 1.32 32.23 -1.06
C ILE A 175 2.00 30.90 -1.36
N ALA A 176 2.00 30.02 -0.37
CA ALA A 176 2.42 28.64 -0.48
C ALA A 176 1.25 27.69 -0.23
N ILE A 177 1.27 26.53 -0.86
CA ILE A 177 0.29 25.46 -0.69
C ILE A 177 1.04 24.16 -0.45
N GLU A 178 0.57 23.36 0.52
CA GLU A 178 0.97 21.97 0.71
C GLU A 178 -0.25 21.05 0.59
N TYR A 179 -0.04 19.87 0.03
CA TYR A 179 -0.96 18.75 0.07
C TYR A 179 -0.50 17.75 1.13
N ASP A 180 -1.22 17.70 2.24
CA ASP A 180 -0.89 16.86 3.38
C ASP A 180 -1.65 15.53 3.31
N GLY A 181 -0.94 14.45 2.95
CA GLY A 181 -1.46 13.08 2.96
C GLY A 181 -1.31 12.39 4.33
N GLU A 182 -2.25 11.52 4.68
CA GLU A 182 -2.33 10.84 5.98
C GLU A 182 -1.07 9.99 6.28
N TYR A 183 -0.51 9.34 5.25
CA TYR A 183 0.66 8.47 5.39
C TYR A 183 1.95 9.22 5.75
N SER A 184 2.09 10.46 5.27
CA SER A 184 3.32 11.27 5.40
C SER A 184 3.46 11.95 6.76
N HIS A 185 2.38 12.05 7.54
CA HIS A 185 2.30 12.88 8.76
C HIS A 185 2.27 12.11 10.08
N THR A 186 2.58 10.81 10.06
CA THR A 186 2.65 9.99 11.28
C THR A 186 3.88 10.28 12.17
N LYS A 187 4.80 11.17 11.75
CA LYS A 187 5.96 11.60 12.54
C LYS A 187 6.08 13.12 12.55
N ASN A 188 5.65 13.74 13.65
CA ASN A 188 5.79 15.16 14.00
C ASN A 188 7.26 15.64 14.11
N LYS A 189 8.09 15.51 13.06
CA LYS A 189 9.50 15.87 13.17
C LYS A 189 9.94 17.14 12.45
N ASP A 190 9.06 17.85 11.74
CA ASP A 190 9.51 19.06 11.03
C ASP A 190 8.44 20.10 10.63
N ASP A 191 7.15 19.88 10.91
CA ASP A 191 6.08 20.79 10.47
C ASP A 191 6.17 22.19 11.14
N GLU A 192 6.60 22.24 12.40
CA GLU A 192 6.84 23.53 13.09
C GLU A 192 8.00 24.32 12.46
N GLY A 193 9.03 23.63 11.96
CA GLY A 193 10.20 24.27 11.35
C GLY A 193 9.82 24.94 10.03
N LYS A 194 9.08 24.23 9.16
CA LYS A 194 8.54 24.80 7.92
C LYS A 194 7.62 26.00 8.19
N ASN A 195 6.65 25.86 9.10
CA ASN A 195 5.70 26.93 9.42
C ASN A 195 6.41 28.20 9.91
N LYS A 196 7.41 28.07 10.81
CA LYS A 196 8.20 29.21 11.30
C LYS A 196 8.99 29.89 10.18
N ILE A 197 9.60 29.12 9.28
CA ILE A 197 10.37 29.68 8.15
C ILE A 197 9.46 30.45 7.20
N VAL A 198 8.33 29.86 6.77
CA VAL A 198 7.42 30.54 5.83
C VAL A 198 6.80 31.79 6.44
N GLU A 199 6.44 31.77 7.73
CA GLU A 199 5.95 32.95 8.44
C GLU A 199 6.99 34.06 8.51
N LYS A 200 8.26 33.74 8.84
CA LYS A 200 9.36 34.70 8.85
C LYS A 200 9.60 35.35 7.48
N LEU A 201 9.36 34.61 6.40
CA LEU A 201 9.48 35.10 5.03
C LEU A 201 8.24 35.87 4.55
N GLY A 202 7.23 36.05 5.41
CA GLY A 202 5.96 36.70 5.05
C GLY A 202 5.11 35.88 4.07
N ILE A 203 5.37 34.57 3.97
CA ILE A 203 4.65 33.66 3.07
C ILE A 203 3.42 33.11 3.79
N LYS A 204 2.24 33.26 3.18
CA LYS A 204 0.99 32.68 3.67
C LYS A 204 0.90 31.23 3.21
N LEU A 205 1.05 30.30 4.14
CA LEU A 205 0.90 28.87 3.88
C LEU A 205 -0.56 28.42 4.05
N TYR A 206 -1.09 27.71 3.05
CA TYR A 206 -2.37 27.04 3.05
C TYR A 206 -2.17 25.54 2.88
N ARG A 207 -2.90 24.72 3.64
CA ARG A 207 -2.75 23.26 3.62
C ARG A 207 -4.05 22.59 3.22
N PHE A 208 -4.00 21.69 2.23
CA PHE A 208 -5.09 20.78 1.89
C PHE A 208 -4.81 19.45 2.58
N ARG A 209 -5.62 19.07 3.56
CA ARG A 209 -5.30 17.97 4.49
C ARG A 209 -6.29 16.83 4.37
N GLU A 210 -5.79 15.62 4.18
CA GLU A 210 -6.58 14.40 4.28
C GLU A 210 -7.14 14.20 5.72
N PRO A 211 -8.31 13.55 5.89
CA PRO A 211 -9.04 13.52 7.17
C PRO A 211 -8.26 12.91 8.35
N GLY A 212 -7.30 12.01 8.10
CA GLY A 212 -6.48 11.39 9.16
C GLY A 212 -5.22 12.16 9.55
N CYS A 213 -4.96 13.33 8.96
CA CYS A 213 -3.79 14.13 9.32
C CYS A 213 -3.85 14.65 10.76
N SER A 214 -2.70 14.72 11.44
CA SER A 214 -2.60 15.32 12.77
C SER A 214 -3.09 16.77 12.81
N GLY A 215 -3.58 17.24 13.95
CA GLY A 215 -4.03 18.63 14.09
C GLY A 215 -2.86 19.61 13.94
N VAL A 216 -2.95 20.52 12.97
CA VAL A 216 -1.98 21.60 12.74
C VAL A 216 -2.73 22.93 12.76
N SER A 217 -2.22 23.92 13.48
CA SER A 217 -2.77 25.28 13.48
C SER A 217 -2.49 26.00 12.15
N GLY A 218 -3.40 26.88 11.72
CA GLY A 218 -3.20 27.69 10.52
C GLY A 218 -4.35 27.62 9.51
N ARG A 219 -4.04 27.92 8.24
CA ARG A 219 -5.02 28.02 7.15
C ARG A 219 -5.18 26.66 6.48
N ASN A 220 -6.13 25.87 6.97
CA ASN A 220 -6.33 24.50 6.54
C ASN A 220 -7.66 24.34 5.77
N TYR A 221 -7.62 23.53 4.72
CA TYR A 221 -8.78 22.95 4.05
C TYR A 221 -8.79 21.46 4.40
N ILE A 222 -9.72 21.04 5.26
CA ILE A 222 -9.83 19.65 5.70
C ILE A 222 -10.73 18.91 4.72
N LEU A 223 -10.20 17.84 4.13
CA LEU A 223 -10.91 17.00 3.18
C LEU A 223 -11.76 15.95 3.92
N GLU A 224 -12.89 15.60 3.32
CA GLU A 224 -13.78 14.54 3.85
C GLU A 224 -13.23 13.14 3.57
N ASP A 225 -12.42 12.99 2.51
CA ASP A 225 -11.82 11.72 2.09
C ASP A 225 -10.50 11.96 1.35
N SER A 226 -9.67 10.91 1.24
CA SER A 226 -8.37 10.91 0.57
C SER A 226 -8.44 10.42 -0.89
N ARG A 227 -9.64 10.22 -1.45
CA ARG A 227 -9.76 9.68 -2.82
C ARG A 227 -9.19 10.66 -3.82
N PHE A 228 -8.62 10.11 -4.88
CA PHE A 228 -8.16 10.88 -6.02
C PHE A 228 -9.30 11.71 -6.62
N MET A 229 -9.08 13.03 -6.75
CA MET A 229 -10.06 13.96 -7.31
C MET A 229 -11.43 13.88 -6.63
N SER A 230 -11.46 13.85 -5.29
CA SER A 230 -12.70 13.85 -4.51
C SER A 230 -13.49 15.16 -4.68
N ALA A 231 -14.81 15.08 -4.48
CA ALA A 231 -15.68 16.26 -4.50
C ALA A 231 -15.30 17.27 -3.39
N SER A 232 -14.83 16.77 -2.25
CA SER A 232 -14.31 17.59 -1.15
C SER A 232 -13.07 18.37 -1.59
N LEU A 233 -12.11 17.72 -2.26
CA LEU A 233 -10.93 18.39 -2.81
C LEU A 233 -11.31 19.46 -3.85
N GLU A 234 -12.25 19.16 -4.75
CA GLU A 234 -12.75 20.12 -5.74
C GLU A 234 -13.38 21.35 -5.05
N CYS A 235 -14.22 21.14 -4.05
CA CYS A 235 -14.89 22.19 -3.29
C CYS A 235 -13.88 23.08 -2.54
N CYS A 236 -12.89 22.48 -1.88
CA CYS A 236 -11.83 23.21 -1.21
C CYS A 236 -10.99 24.02 -2.19
N LEU A 237 -10.63 23.45 -3.35
CA LEU A 237 -9.82 24.15 -4.36
C LEU A 237 -10.58 25.33 -4.95
N LYS A 238 -11.87 25.15 -5.27
CA LYS A 238 -12.77 26.22 -5.73
C LYS A 238 -12.86 27.35 -4.70
N SER A 239 -13.06 27.01 -3.43
CA SER A 239 -13.11 27.98 -2.34
C SER A 239 -11.78 28.72 -2.17
N PHE A 240 -10.64 28.04 -2.28
CA PHE A 240 -9.33 28.70 -2.26
C PHE A 240 -9.17 29.71 -3.41
N VAL A 241 -9.49 29.30 -4.64
CA VAL A 241 -9.38 30.17 -5.82
C VAL A 241 -10.29 31.40 -5.71
N ARG A 242 -11.54 31.20 -5.29
CA ARG A 242 -12.51 32.28 -5.14
C ARG A 242 -12.17 33.20 -3.96
N ASP A 243 -11.92 32.63 -2.80
CA ASP A 243 -11.91 33.38 -1.54
C ASP A 243 -10.51 33.93 -1.23
N VAL A 244 -9.44 33.23 -1.63
CA VAL A 244 -8.05 33.65 -1.40
C VAL A 244 -7.47 34.34 -2.62
N LEU A 245 -7.57 33.74 -3.80
CA LEU A 245 -6.98 34.31 -5.02
C LEU A 245 -7.88 35.38 -5.68
N LYS A 246 -9.14 35.49 -5.25
CA LYS A 246 -10.14 36.42 -5.82
C LYS A 246 -10.29 36.24 -7.34
N LYS A 247 -10.29 34.99 -7.79
CA LYS A 247 -10.43 34.60 -9.20
C LYS A 247 -11.69 33.77 -9.42
N ASP A 248 -12.16 33.76 -10.66
CA ASP A 248 -13.24 32.86 -11.09
C ASP A 248 -12.77 31.41 -11.00
N ASP A 249 -13.61 30.53 -10.45
CA ASP A 249 -13.31 29.13 -10.18
C ASP A 249 -13.93 28.18 -11.21
N LYS A 250 -14.72 28.70 -12.18
CA LYS A 250 -15.39 27.91 -13.23
C LYS A 250 -14.46 27.09 -14.12
N PHE A 251 -13.17 27.44 -14.16
CA PHE A 251 -12.17 26.66 -14.90
C PHE A 251 -11.83 25.34 -14.19
N ILE A 252 -12.20 25.17 -12.91
CA ILE A 252 -12.01 23.93 -12.17
C ILE A 252 -13.20 23.00 -12.45
N ASN A 253 -12.94 21.92 -13.18
CA ASN A 253 -13.94 20.90 -13.47
C ASN A 253 -13.29 19.51 -13.46
N PHE A 254 -13.41 18.82 -12.33
CA PHE A 254 -12.74 17.55 -12.11
C PHE A 254 -13.25 16.47 -13.06
N GLU A 255 -14.55 16.43 -13.34
CA GLU A 255 -15.15 15.45 -14.25
C GLU A 255 -14.59 15.58 -15.67
N LYS A 256 -14.56 16.82 -16.19
CA LYS A 256 -14.03 17.15 -17.52
C LYS A 256 -12.55 16.83 -17.64
N ASP A 257 -11.75 17.19 -16.64
CA ASP A 257 -10.30 17.15 -16.74
C ASP A 257 -9.68 15.83 -16.23
N LYS A 258 -10.50 14.93 -15.67
CA LYS A 258 -10.07 13.65 -15.08
C LYS A 258 -9.15 12.84 -15.98
N ARG A 259 -9.50 12.72 -17.27
CA ARG A 259 -8.72 11.92 -18.23
C ARG A 259 -7.34 12.52 -18.49
N THR A 260 -7.28 13.83 -18.64
CA THR A 260 -6.04 14.57 -18.86
C THR A 260 -5.14 14.48 -17.64
N ILE A 261 -5.68 14.74 -16.45
CA ILE A 261 -4.92 14.69 -15.19
C ILE A 261 -4.44 13.27 -14.91
N LYS A 262 -5.28 12.24 -15.10
CA LYS A 262 -4.81 10.84 -15.03
C LYS A 262 -3.65 10.58 -15.98
N GLY A 263 -3.71 11.08 -17.22
CA GLY A 263 -2.61 10.96 -18.18
C GLY A 263 -1.31 11.65 -17.74
N ILE A 264 -1.39 12.74 -16.97
CA ILE A 264 -0.23 13.39 -16.34
C ILE A 264 0.27 12.55 -15.17
N CYS A 265 -0.63 12.03 -14.34
CA CYS A 265 -0.29 11.15 -13.22
C CYS A 265 0.32 9.80 -13.65
N ILE A 266 0.22 9.41 -14.92
CA ILE A 266 0.74 8.16 -15.50
C ILE A 266 2.12 8.34 -16.17
N LYS A 267 2.54 9.56 -16.46
CA LYS A 267 3.85 9.88 -17.08
C LYS A 267 4.92 10.16 -16.04
#